data_AF-A0A7I7MJL7-F1
#
_entry.id   AF-A0A7I7MJL7-F1
#
_cell.length_a   1.000
_cell.length_b   1.000
_cell.length_c   1.000
_cell.angle_alpha   90.00
_cell.angle_beta   90.00
_cell.angle_gamma   90.00
#
_symmetry.space_group_name_H-M   'P 1'
#
loop_
_entity.id
_entity.type
_entity.pdbx_description
1 polymer ?
#
loop_
_entity_poly.entity_id
_entity_poly.type
_entity_poly.pdbx_seq_one_letter_code
_entity_poly.pdbx_strand_id
1 'polypeptide(L)'
;MFDPFDLTRIQVRAGGVPMGLAIPHHIGRHAHPKAKPETPSAPPRPSGIDYAQLIETAHAAELAREVNYAALTANTDQIPGQLDLLTGQEAQPK
;
A
#
# COMPACT_ATOMS: atom_id res chain seq x y z
N MET A 1 3.37 -2.75 30.02
CA MET A 1 2.98 -2.83 28.59
C MET A 1 1.49 -2.60 28.52
N PHE A 2 1.01 -1.76 27.60
CA PHE A 2 -0.40 -1.45 27.40
C PHE A 2 -0.95 -2.36 26.29
N ASP A 3 -2.05 -3.07 26.55
CA ASP A 3 -2.75 -3.85 25.53
C ASP A 3 -3.96 -3.03 25.04
N PRO A 4 -3.95 -2.53 23.80
CA PRO A 4 -5.06 -1.76 23.25
C PRO A 4 -6.36 -2.58 23.06
N PHE A 5 -6.30 -3.92 23.15
CA PHE A 5 -7.45 -4.81 23.00
C PHE A 5 -8.02 -5.30 24.33
N ASP A 6 -7.37 -5.01 25.46
CA ASP A 6 -7.91 -5.29 26.78
C ASP A 6 -9.02 -4.27 27.13
N LEU A 7 -10.24 -4.58 26.69
CA LEU A 7 -11.44 -3.79 26.96
C LEU A 7 -12.10 -4.11 28.31
N THR A 8 -11.41 -4.84 29.21
CA THR A 8 -11.95 -5.26 30.51
C THR A 8 -12.28 -4.07 31.41
N ARG A 9 -11.55 -2.95 31.27
CA ARG A 9 -11.77 -1.71 32.05
C ARG A 9 -11.63 -0.47 31.18
N ILE A 10 -12.76 0.15 30.84
CA ILE A 10 -12.80 1.38 30.05
C ILE A 10 -13.31 2.53 30.92
N GLN A 11 -12.56 3.63 31.02
CA GLN A 11 -13.05 4.89 31.61
C GLN A 11 -13.71 5.76 30.54
N VAL A 12 -14.96 6.13 30.75
CA VAL A 12 -15.71 6.99 29.85
C VAL A 12 -15.46 8.45 30.21
N ARG A 13 -15.26 9.31 29.20
CA ARG A 13 -15.10 10.76 29.36
C ARG A 13 -16.01 11.50 28.39
N ALA A 14 -16.61 12.60 28.85
CA ALA A 14 -17.40 13.51 28.02
C ALA A 14 -16.78 14.91 28.14
N GLY A 15 -16.37 15.50 27.01
CA GLY A 15 -15.69 16.80 27.02
C GLY A 15 -14.43 16.84 27.89
N GLY A 16 -13.71 15.71 28.02
CA GLY A 16 -12.52 15.57 28.87
C GLY A 16 -12.80 15.23 30.35
N VAL A 17 -14.05 15.34 30.80
CA VAL A 17 -14.45 15.07 32.19
C VAL A 17 -14.74 13.58 32.40
N PRO A 18 -14.22 12.92 33.45
CA PRO A 18 -14.49 11.50 33.73
C PRO A 18 -15.94 11.26 34.15
N MET A 19 -16.62 10.38 33.42
CA MET A 19 -18.03 10.00 33.64
C MET A 19 -18.20 8.65 34.33
N GLY A 20 -17.09 7.95 34.62
CA GLY A 20 -17.09 6.65 35.29
C GLY A 20 -16.59 5.52 34.41
N LEU A 21 -16.82 4.28 34.85
CA LEU A 21 -16.45 3.07 34.11
C LEU A 21 -17.58 2.68 33.14
N ALA A 22 -17.20 2.21 31.95
CA ALA A 22 -18.14 1.64 31.00
C ALA A 22 -18.73 0.33 31.57
N ILE A 23 -20.02 0.11 31.33
CA ILE A 23 -20.70 -1.15 31.63
C ILE A 23 -20.62 -2.02 30.37
N PRO A 24 -19.98 -3.21 30.42
CA PRO A 24 -19.94 -4.10 29.27
C PRO A 24 -21.35 -4.55 28.87
N HIS A 25 -21.68 -4.42 27.59
CA HIS A 25 -22.93 -4.91 27.03
C HIS A 25 -22.64 -6.09 26.11
N HIS A 26 -23.02 -7.30 26.54
CA HIS A 26 -22.78 -8.51 25.77
C HIS A 26 -23.96 -8.77 24.82
N ILE A 27 -23.71 -8.69 23.52
CA ILE A 27 -24.69 -9.04 22.49
C ILE A 27 -24.35 -10.42 21.96
N GLY A 28 -25.18 -11.40 22.31
CA GLY A 28 -25.08 -12.76 21.78
C GLY A 28 -25.76 -12.88 20.42
N ARG A 29 -25.30 -13.80 19.58
CA ARG A 29 -26.08 -14.26 18.43
C ARG A 29 -27.14 -15.24 18.94
N HIS A 30 -28.41 -14.89 18.82
CA HIS A 30 -29.51 -15.80 19.15
C HIS A 30 -29.82 -16.69 17.94
N ALA A 31 -29.52 -17.98 18.05
CA ALA A 31 -30.03 -18.99 17.13
C ALA A 31 -31.27 -19.64 17.75
N HIS A 32 -32.35 -19.78 16.96
CA HIS A 32 -33.54 -20.48 17.43
C HIS A 32 -33.20 -21.95 17.73
N PRO A 33 -33.77 -22.60 18.76
CA PRO A 33 -33.43 -23.99 19.11
C PRO A 33 -33.67 -25.01 17.97
N LYS A 34 -34.59 -24.69 17.04
CA LYS A 34 -34.85 -25.49 15.82
C LYS A 34 -34.08 -25.00 14.60
N ALA A 35 -33.25 -23.97 14.71
CA ALA A 35 -32.38 -23.57 13.62
C ALA A 35 -31.36 -24.68 13.41
N LYS A 36 -31.28 -25.18 12.18
CA LYS A 36 -30.22 -26.12 11.80
C LYS A 36 -28.90 -25.36 11.92
N PRO A 37 -27.85 -25.91 12.58
CA PRO A 37 -26.55 -25.27 12.62
C PRO A 37 -26.11 -24.95 11.19
N GLU A 38 -25.69 -23.70 10.95
CA GLU A 38 -25.08 -23.36 9.68
C GLU A 38 -23.80 -24.17 9.55
N THR A 39 -23.81 -25.18 8.68
CA THR A 39 -22.58 -25.85 8.26
C THR A 39 -21.74 -24.78 7.57
N PRO A 40 -20.55 -24.45 8.06
CA PRO A 40 -19.67 -23.51 7.36
C PRO A 40 -19.46 -24.03 5.94
N SER A 41 -19.65 -23.17 4.95
CA SER A 41 -19.29 -23.54 3.58
C SER A 41 -17.82 -23.95 3.57
N ALA A 42 -17.49 -24.96 2.77
CA ALA A 42 -16.11 -25.28 2.50
C ALA A 42 -15.39 -24.00 2.02
N PRO A 43 -14.12 -23.80 2.42
CA PRO A 43 -13.34 -22.68 1.93
C PRO A 43 -13.32 -22.72 0.39
N PRO A 44 -13.38 -21.55 -0.27
CA PRO A 44 -13.33 -21.50 -1.72
C PRO A 44 -12.04 -22.13 -2.22
N ARG A 45 -12.12 -22.81 -3.37
CA ARG A 45 -10.93 -23.37 -4.02
C ARG A 45 -9.96 -22.24 -4.37
N PRO A 46 -8.65 -22.38 -4.12
CA PRO A 46 -7.65 -21.43 -4.60
C PRO A 46 -7.80 -21.21 -6.11
N SER A 47 -7.74 -19.97 -6.57
CA SER A 47 -7.86 -19.64 -8.00
C SER A 47 -6.67 -20.15 -8.82
N GLY A 48 -5.52 -20.37 -8.19
CA GLY A 48 -4.27 -20.75 -8.86
C GLY A 48 -3.63 -19.61 -9.66
N ILE A 49 -4.13 -18.37 -9.53
CA ILE A 49 -3.61 -17.22 -10.26
C ILE A 49 -2.39 -16.66 -9.53
N ASP A 50 -1.24 -16.67 -10.19
CA ASP A 50 -0.03 -16.00 -9.72
C ASP A 50 -0.04 -14.52 -10.15
N TYR A 51 -0.58 -13.67 -9.28
CA TYR A 51 -0.65 -12.23 -9.51
C TYR A 51 0.73 -11.58 -9.48
N ALA A 52 1.72 -12.15 -8.77
CA ALA A 52 3.07 -11.59 -8.72
C ALA A 52 3.76 -11.73 -10.07
N GLN A 53 3.66 -12.91 -10.69
CA GLN A 53 4.15 -13.15 -12.05
C GLN A 53 3.47 -12.27 -13.10
N LEU A 54 2.15 -12.05 -12.97
CA LEU A 54 1.42 -11.15 -13.88
C LEU A 54 1.93 -9.71 -13.79
N ILE A 55 2.14 -9.19 -12.57
CA ILE A 55 2.65 -7.84 -12.35
C ILE A 55 4.09 -7.73 -12.85
N GLU A 56 4.94 -8.71 -12.53
CA GLU A 56 6.34 -8.76 -12.98
C GLU A 56 6.44 -8.74 -14.50
N THR A 57 5.62 -9.55 -15.19
CA THR A 57 5.59 -9.60 -16.66
C THR A 57 5.16 -8.27 -17.27
N ALA A 58 4.11 -7.64 -16.73
CA ALA A 58 3.65 -6.34 -17.21
C ALA A 58 4.70 -5.24 -16.98
N HIS A 59 5.34 -5.25 -15.82
CA HIS A 59 6.39 -4.30 -15.47
C HIS A 59 7.64 -4.47 -16.36
N ALA A 60 8.06 -5.70 -16.62
CA ALA A 60 9.18 -6.00 -17.52
C ALA A 60 8.89 -5.53 -18.96
N ALA A 61 7.65 -5.70 -19.44
CA ALA A 61 7.23 -5.23 -20.74
C ALA A 61 7.26 -3.69 -20.86
N GLU A 62 6.90 -2.98 -19.78
CA GLU A 62 6.96 -1.51 -19.76
C GLU A 62 8.40 -1.00 -19.78
N LEU A 63 9.27 -1.56 -18.92
CA LEU A 63 10.71 -1.23 -18.92
C LEU A 63 11.38 -1.48 -20.26
N ALA A 64 10.96 -2.52 -21.00
CA ALA A 64 11.49 -2.80 -22.33
C ALA A 64 11.14 -1.73 -23.38
N ARG A 65 10.13 -0.89 -23.13
CA ARG A 65 9.75 0.22 -24.02
C ARG A 65 10.49 1.52 -23.69
N GLU A 66 11.04 1.66 -22.49
CA GLU A 66 11.70 2.90 -22.09
C GLU A 66 13.07 3.09 -22.77
N VAL A 67 13.42 4.36 -22.96
CA VAL A 67 14.67 4.76 -23.62
C VAL A 67 15.86 4.50 -22.67
N ASN A 68 16.92 3.87 -23.19
CA ASN A 68 18.15 3.69 -22.44
C ASN A 68 18.88 5.04 -22.25
N TYR A 69 18.59 5.75 -21.16
CA TYR A 69 19.23 7.02 -20.80
C TYR A 69 20.74 6.89 -20.54
N ALA A 70 21.24 5.70 -20.18
CA ALA A 70 22.69 5.48 -20.04
C ALA A 70 23.42 5.55 -21.39
N ALA A 71 22.73 5.24 -22.50
CA ALA A 71 23.29 5.45 -23.84
C ALA A 71 23.34 6.93 -24.24
N LEU A 72 22.47 7.78 -23.69
CA LEU A 72 22.47 9.22 -23.94
C LEU A 72 23.66 9.93 -23.26
N THR A 73 24.13 9.43 -22.12
CA THR A 73 25.31 10.00 -21.44
C THR A 73 26.65 9.64 -22.11
N ALA A 74 26.68 8.63 -22.98
CA ALA A 74 27.91 8.22 -23.67
C ALA A 74 28.31 9.17 -24.81
N ASN A 75 27.37 9.93 -25.37
CA ASN A 75 27.64 10.97 -26.38
C ASN A 75 27.65 12.35 -25.70
N THR A 76 28.73 12.66 -24.99
CA THR A 76 28.98 14.00 -24.40
C THR A 76 29.79 14.89 -25.37
N ASP A 77 29.59 14.74 -26.68
CA ASP A 77 30.15 15.70 -27.63
C ASP A 77 29.27 16.96 -27.58
N GLN A 78 29.80 18.01 -26.92
CA GLN A 78 29.16 19.32 -26.85
C GLN A 78 29.00 19.87 -28.26
N ILE A 79 27.75 20.11 -28.66
CA ILE A 79 27.43 20.74 -29.94
C ILE A 79 27.51 22.28 -29.81
N PRO A 80 28.00 23.00 -30.84
CA PRO A 80 28.07 24.46 -30.81
C PRO A 80 26.69 25.08 -30.52
N GLY A 81 26.63 26.04 -29.58
CA GLY A 81 25.38 26.65 -29.12
C GLY A 81 24.65 25.90 -28.00
N GLN A 82 25.21 24.79 -27.50
CA GLN A 82 24.69 24.10 -26.32
C GLN A 82 25.04 24.88 -25.03
N LEU A 83 24.01 25.17 -24.22
CA LEU A 83 24.16 25.79 -22.91
C LEU A 83 24.59 24.74 -21.88
N ASP A 84 25.74 24.93 -21.25
CA ASP A 84 26.16 24.16 -20.09
C ASP A 84 25.30 24.53 -18.89
N LEU A 85 24.44 23.60 -18.46
CA LEU A 85 23.50 23.81 -17.35
C LEU A 85 24.18 23.90 -15.98
N LEU A 86 25.46 23.50 -15.86
CA LEU A 86 26.23 23.58 -14.62
C LEU A 86 26.92 24.93 -14.44
N THR A 87 27.34 25.56 -15.53
CA THR A 87 28.09 26.83 -15.51
C THR A 87 27.33 28.00 -16.13
N GLY A 88 26.24 27.74 -16.84
CA GLY A 88 25.46 28.75 -17.57
C GLY A 88 26.18 29.31 -18.81
N GLN A 89 27.22 28.63 -19.30
CA GLN A 89 28.02 29.09 -20.44
C GLN A 89 27.65 28.36 -21.73
N GLU A 90 27.61 29.08 -22.84
CA GLU A 90 27.36 28.49 -24.16
C GLU A 90 28.65 27.99 -24.80
N ALA A 91 28.61 26.81 -25.41
CA ALA A 91 29.72 26.28 -26.20
C ALA A 91 29.95 27.14 -27.45
N GLN A 92 31.06 27.88 -27.46
CA GLN A 92 31.46 28.74 -28.59
C GLN A 92 31.93 27.89 -29.80
N PRO A 93 31.60 28.31 -31.04
CA PRO A 93 32.20 27.71 -32.23
C PRO A 93 33.71 27.99 -32.28
N LYS A 94 34.47 27.01 -32.79
CA LYS A 94 35.94 27.06 -32.93
C LYS A 94 36.37 27.90 -34.12
#